data_AF-A0A9W6X5L6-F1
#
_entry.id   AF-A0A9W6X5L6-F1
#
_cell.length_a   1.000
_cell.length_b   1.000
_cell.length_c   1.000
_cell.angle_alpha   90.00
_cell.angle_beta   90.00
_cell.angle_gamma   90.00
#
_symmetry.space_group_name_H-M   'P 1'
#
loop_
_entity.id
_entity.type
_entity.pdbx_description
1 polymer ?
#
loop_
_entity_poly.entity_id
_entity_poly.type
_entity_poly.pdbx_seq_one_letter_code
_entity_poly.pdbx_strand_id
1 'polypeptide(L)'
;MAVFIVSRRTKSQYVEALSALKRVFRTVTGHELAPRFVMVDTDEAQLNGIEEVFDSAIEEEKPVGLMCYFHVMAKVHEKCRALQPLLAARVMRNIADLHYTSSAGEYEDKKAKMLSDWDGDDRPSAFSKYFRKQWLDSRFHRWQVFHTRSGFATTNNPVEQYNRALKRDYTLHSRLKMGAPIEQLLQCCRIESLFCY
;
A
#
# COMPACT_ATOMS: atom_id res chain seq x y z
N MET A 1 -9.24 8.73 -12.71
CA MET A 1 -9.33 8.28 -11.30
C MET A 1 -10.63 7.50 -11.12
N ALA A 2 -10.61 6.38 -10.40
CA ALA A 2 -11.82 5.63 -10.05
C ALA A 2 -11.96 5.60 -8.52
N VAL A 3 -13.17 5.83 -8.01
CA VAL A 3 -13.45 5.83 -6.56
C VAL A 3 -14.58 4.84 -6.29
N PHE A 4 -14.36 3.96 -5.32
CA PHE A 4 -15.34 2.96 -4.89
C PHE A 4 -15.73 3.23 -3.44
N ILE A 5 -17.03 3.25 -3.16
CA ILE A 5 -17.57 3.32 -1.80
C ILE A 5 -18.08 1.93 -1.44
N VAL A 6 -17.36 1.26 -0.54
CA VAL A 6 -17.70 -0.09 -0.07
C VAL A 6 -18.08 -0.04 1.41
N SER A 7 -19.05 -0.87 1.81
CA SER A 7 -19.54 -0.88 3.18
C SER A 7 -18.62 -1.62 4.16
N ARG A 8 -17.80 -2.55 3.65
CA ARG A 8 -16.85 -3.39 4.38
C ARG A 8 -15.53 -3.51 3.57
N ARG A 9 -14.53 -4.15 4.15
CA ARG A 9 -13.25 -4.47 3.47
C ARG A 9 -13.15 -5.99 3.33
N THR A 10 -14.08 -6.57 2.57
CA THR A 10 -14.12 -8.02 2.32
C THR A 10 -13.63 -8.33 0.93
N LYS A 11 -13.08 -9.54 0.74
CA LYS A 11 -12.65 -10.02 -0.58
C LYS A 11 -13.74 -9.85 -1.64
N SER A 12 -14.97 -10.26 -1.31
CA SER A 12 -16.12 -10.14 -2.23
C SER A 12 -16.38 -8.72 -2.72
N GLN A 13 -16.25 -7.72 -1.85
CA GLN A 13 -16.46 -6.32 -2.23
C GLN A 13 -15.31 -5.78 -3.09
N TYR A 14 -14.08 -6.20 -2.81
CA TYR A 14 -12.95 -5.88 -3.69
C TYR A 14 -13.12 -6.52 -5.08
N VAL A 15 -13.54 -7.78 -5.15
CA VAL A 15 -13.80 -8.47 -6.43
C VAL A 15 -14.85 -7.71 -7.25
N GLU A 16 -15.96 -7.31 -6.62
CA GLU A 16 -17.03 -6.56 -7.30
C GLU A 16 -16.53 -5.21 -7.82
N ALA A 17 -15.84 -4.43 -6.97
CA ALA A 17 -15.30 -3.12 -7.31
C ALA A 17 -14.26 -3.22 -8.45
N LEU A 18 -13.31 -4.15 -8.35
CA LEU A 18 -12.26 -4.34 -9.35
C LEU A 18 -12.82 -4.90 -10.66
N SER A 19 -13.83 -5.76 -10.61
CA SER A 19 -14.53 -6.24 -11.82
C SER A 19 -15.26 -5.11 -12.53
N ALA A 20 -15.90 -4.21 -11.77
CA ALA A 20 -16.50 -3.00 -12.34
C ALA A 20 -15.44 -2.08 -12.97
N LEU A 21 -14.29 -1.90 -12.32
CA LEU A 21 -13.16 -1.16 -12.88
C LEU A 21 -12.69 -1.75 -14.21
N LYS A 22 -12.46 -3.07 -14.26
CA LYS A 22 -12.03 -3.78 -15.47
C LYS A 22 -13.01 -3.59 -16.62
N ARG A 23 -14.32 -3.68 -16.35
CA ARG A 23 -15.39 -3.43 -17.35
C ARG A 23 -15.38 -1.99 -17.85
N VAL A 24 -15.40 -1.01 -16.96
CA VAL A 24 -15.43 0.42 -17.34
C VAL A 24 -14.19 0.80 -18.14
N PHE A 25 -13.01 0.35 -17.70
CA PHE A 25 -11.75 0.60 -18.42
C PHE A 25 -11.82 0.07 -19.86
N ARG A 26 -12.29 -1.17 -20.04
CA ARG A 26 -12.46 -1.75 -21.38
C ARG A 26 -13.45 -0.96 -22.23
N THR A 27 -14.59 -0.56 -21.67
CA THR A 27 -15.60 0.22 -22.39
C THR A 27 -15.05 1.58 -22.83
N VAL A 28 -14.28 2.26 -21.99
CA VAL A 28 -13.79 3.62 -22.27
C VAL A 28 -12.57 3.61 -23.20
N THR A 29 -11.67 2.65 -23.02
CA THR A 29 -10.36 2.64 -23.72
C THR A 29 -10.29 1.66 -24.88
N GLY A 30 -11.20 0.69 -24.96
CA GLY A 30 -11.12 -0.45 -25.87
C GLY A 30 -10.09 -1.52 -25.48
N HIS A 31 -9.29 -1.30 -24.43
CA HIS A 31 -8.20 -2.19 -24.02
C HIS A 31 -8.56 -3.00 -22.77
N GLU A 32 -7.95 -4.17 -22.61
CA GLU A 32 -8.08 -4.95 -21.38
C GLU A 32 -7.22 -4.36 -20.26
N LEU A 33 -7.81 -4.21 -19.06
CA LEU A 33 -7.07 -3.85 -17.86
C LEU A 33 -6.39 -5.10 -17.28
N ALA A 34 -5.09 -5.24 -17.53
CA ALA A 34 -4.25 -6.35 -17.09
C ALA A 34 -2.99 -5.86 -16.35
N PRO A 35 -3.12 -5.36 -15.10
CA PRO A 35 -1.98 -4.81 -14.38
C PRO A 35 -1.02 -5.91 -13.91
N ARG A 36 0.25 -5.83 -14.31
CA ARG A 36 1.31 -6.73 -13.85
C ARG A 36 1.73 -6.46 -12.40
N PHE A 37 1.68 -5.20 -11.97
CA PHE A 37 2.02 -4.75 -10.63
C PHE A 37 0.88 -3.92 -10.06
N VAL A 38 0.50 -4.19 -8.81
CA VAL A 38 -0.54 -3.44 -8.11
C VAL A 38 -0.02 -3.03 -6.75
N MET A 39 -0.04 -1.74 -6.46
CA MET A 39 0.30 -1.25 -5.13
C MET A 39 -0.88 -1.44 -4.19
N VAL A 40 -0.63 -2.10 -3.06
CA VAL A 40 -1.66 -2.48 -2.10
C VAL A 40 -1.36 -1.95 -0.71
N ASP A 41 -2.43 -1.81 0.07
CA ASP A 41 -2.34 -1.61 1.50
C ASP A 41 -2.04 -2.96 2.18
N THR A 42 -1.75 -2.93 3.49
CA THR A 42 -1.59 -4.15 4.30
C THR A 42 -2.96 -4.80 4.60
N ASP A 43 -3.66 -5.24 3.56
CA ASP A 43 -5.00 -5.83 3.62
C ASP A 43 -5.09 -7.09 2.74
N GLU A 44 -5.16 -8.25 3.37
CA GLU A 44 -5.27 -9.57 2.72
C GLU A 44 -6.48 -9.65 1.78
N ALA A 45 -7.61 -9.06 2.19
CA ALA A 45 -8.83 -9.09 1.39
C ALA A 45 -8.66 -8.34 0.06
N GLN A 46 -7.87 -7.27 0.06
CA GLN A 46 -7.57 -6.48 -1.12
C GLN A 46 -6.72 -7.28 -2.10
N LEU A 47 -5.62 -7.87 -1.62
CA LEU A 47 -4.71 -8.64 -2.46
C LEU A 47 -5.38 -9.90 -3.02
N ASN A 48 -6.18 -10.60 -2.21
CA ASN A 48 -6.99 -11.73 -2.67
C ASN A 48 -8.02 -11.33 -3.74
N GLY A 49 -8.60 -10.12 -3.65
CA GLY A 49 -9.52 -9.62 -4.67
C GLY A 49 -8.82 -9.27 -5.98
N ILE A 50 -7.61 -8.70 -5.89
CA ILE A 50 -6.75 -8.42 -7.06
C ILE A 50 -6.36 -9.71 -7.77
N GLU A 51 -5.87 -10.69 -7.01
CA GLU A 51 -5.48 -11.98 -7.56
C GLU A 51 -6.67 -12.68 -8.21
N GLU A 52 -7.89 -12.60 -7.64
CA GLU A 52 -9.07 -13.22 -8.26
C GLU A 52 -9.53 -12.52 -9.55
N VAL A 53 -9.54 -11.19 -9.57
CA VAL A 53 -10.07 -10.43 -10.73
C VAL A 53 -9.07 -10.35 -11.89
N PHE A 54 -7.78 -10.36 -11.57
CA PHE A 54 -6.70 -10.23 -12.53
C PHE A 54 -5.84 -11.50 -12.68
N ASP A 55 -6.18 -12.62 -12.01
CA ASP A 55 -5.76 -13.95 -12.46
C ASP A 55 -6.31 -14.12 -13.88
N SER A 56 -5.44 -14.39 -14.86
CA SER A 56 -5.77 -14.65 -16.27
C SER A 56 -6.29 -13.46 -17.11
N ALA A 57 -5.38 -12.54 -17.46
CA ALA A 57 -5.53 -11.68 -18.65
C ALA A 57 -4.37 -11.81 -19.65
N ILE A 58 -3.23 -12.39 -19.24
CA ILE A 58 -2.07 -12.69 -20.09
C ILE A 58 -1.58 -14.05 -19.63
N GLU A 59 -1.30 -14.95 -20.57
CA GLU A 59 -0.72 -16.26 -20.27
C GLU A 59 0.59 -16.05 -19.46
N GLU A 60 0.66 -16.72 -18.32
CA GLU A 60 1.84 -17.06 -17.50
C GLU A 60 2.18 -16.27 -16.22
N GLU A 61 1.68 -15.06 -15.93
CA GLU A 61 2.06 -14.38 -14.66
C GLU A 61 0.93 -13.69 -13.90
N LYS A 62 0.76 -14.11 -12.63
CA LYS A 62 -0.16 -13.47 -11.67
C LYS A 62 0.23 -12.02 -11.40
N PRO A 63 -0.75 -11.13 -11.13
CA PRO A 63 -0.45 -9.77 -10.68
C PRO A 63 0.41 -9.81 -9.41
N VAL A 64 1.46 -8.98 -9.36
CA VAL A 64 2.30 -8.86 -8.16
C VAL A 64 1.81 -7.69 -7.31
N GLY A 65 1.40 -8.01 -6.09
CA GLY A 65 1.16 -7.02 -5.04
C GLY A 65 2.48 -6.40 -4.56
N LEU A 66 2.60 -5.08 -4.72
CA LEU A 66 3.65 -4.26 -4.14
C LEU A 66 3.13 -3.61 -2.87
N MET A 67 3.88 -3.75 -1.78
CA MET A 67 3.51 -3.17 -0.49
C MET A 67 3.92 -1.70 -0.46
N CYS A 68 2.97 -0.81 -0.17
CA CYS A 68 3.29 0.60 -0.05
C CYS A 68 4.25 0.88 1.12
N TYR A 69 5.39 1.50 0.83
CA TYR A 69 6.38 1.86 1.84
C TYR A 69 5.86 2.84 2.90
N PHE A 70 4.95 3.76 2.55
CA PHE A 70 4.31 4.62 3.56
C PHE A 70 3.57 3.80 4.62
N HIS A 71 2.81 2.79 4.21
CA HIS A 71 2.10 1.89 5.13
C HIS A 71 3.06 1.08 6.01
N VAL A 72 4.17 0.61 5.44
CA VAL A 72 5.26 -0.02 6.19
C VAL A 72 5.75 0.94 7.28
N MET A 73 6.13 2.16 6.91
CA MET A 73 6.69 3.14 7.84
C MET A 73 5.67 3.63 8.88
N ALA A 74 4.40 3.78 8.52
CA ALA A 74 3.35 4.12 9.47
C ALA A 74 3.23 3.03 10.56
N LYS A 75 3.24 1.75 10.17
CA LYS A 75 3.17 0.62 11.11
C LYS A 75 4.47 0.41 11.89
N VAL A 76 5.62 0.61 11.28
CA VAL A 76 6.92 0.62 11.96
C VAL A 76 6.92 1.71 13.02
N HIS A 77 6.53 2.94 12.68
CA HIS A 77 6.47 4.06 13.62
C HIS A 77 5.53 3.77 14.79
N GLU A 78 4.33 3.21 14.54
CA GLU A 78 3.41 2.78 15.60
C GLU A 78 4.07 1.81 16.59
N LYS A 79 4.85 0.84 16.09
CA LYS A 79 5.55 -0.19 16.89
C LYS A 79 6.81 0.33 17.56
N CYS A 80 7.49 1.31 16.97
CA CYS A 80 8.67 1.95 17.54
C CYS A 80 8.35 2.85 18.74
N ARG A 81 7.09 3.23 18.98
CA ARG A 81 6.70 4.03 20.16
C ARG A 81 7.05 3.39 21.51
N ALA A 82 7.21 2.06 21.53
CA ALA A 82 7.63 1.33 22.72
C ALA A 82 9.17 1.27 22.90
N LEU A 83 9.93 1.76 21.92
CA LEU A 83 11.40 1.74 21.93
C LEU A 83 11.96 3.06 22.43
N GLN A 84 13.19 3.03 22.94
CA GLN A 84 13.94 4.25 23.22
C GLN A 84 14.18 5.06 21.93
N PRO A 85 14.18 6.40 21.98
CA PRO A 85 14.24 7.24 20.77
C PRO A 85 15.43 6.95 19.84
N LEU A 86 16.62 6.75 20.40
CA LEU A 86 17.82 6.43 19.61
C LEU A 86 17.71 5.06 18.92
N LEU A 87 17.11 4.08 19.61
CA LEU A 87 16.85 2.76 19.07
C LEU A 87 15.78 2.81 17.96
N ALA A 88 14.68 3.54 18.19
CA ALA A 88 13.65 3.78 17.19
C ALA A 88 14.22 4.44 15.92
N ALA A 89 15.04 5.48 16.09
CA ALA A 89 15.70 6.14 14.97
C ALA A 89 16.62 5.20 14.19
N ARG A 90 17.38 4.34 14.89
CA ARG A 90 18.22 3.32 14.26
C ARG A 90 17.40 2.31 13.46
N VAL A 91 16.32 1.78 14.06
CA VAL A 91 15.41 0.85 13.39
C VAL A 91 14.80 1.47 12.13
N MET A 92 14.30 2.70 12.21
CA MET A 92 13.72 3.40 11.05
C MET A 92 14.76 3.64 9.95
N ARG A 93 16.01 4.01 10.30
CA ARG A 93 17.10 4.15 9.31
C ARG A 93 17.41 2.81 8.63
N ASN A 94 17.57 1.74 9.40
CA ASN A 94 17.85 0.41 8.82
C ASN A 94 16.77 0.00 7.81
N ILE A 95 15.50 0.28 8.11
CA ILE A 95 14.37 -0.03 7.22
C ILE A 95 14.37 0.88 5.97
N ALA A 96 14.72 2.15 6.11
CA ALA A 96 14.90 3.04 4.97
C ALA A 96 16.05 2.57 4.05
N ASP A 97 17.18 2.16 4.64
CA ASP A 97 18.33 1.64 3.88
C ASP A 97 17.98 0.40 3.07
N LEU A 98 17.08 -0.45 3.59
CA LEU A 98 16.53 -1.59 2.86
C LEU A 98 15.57 -1.16 1.75
N HIS A 99 14.71 -0.18 1.99
CA HIS A 99 13.73 0.29 1.00
C HIS A 99 14.43 0.82 -0.25
N TYR A 100 15.47 1.64 -0.06
CA TYR A 100 16.21 2.31 -1.12
C TYR A 100 17.34 1.48 -1.74
N THR A 101 17.38 0.17 -1.49
CA THR A 101 18.29 -0.72 -2.22
C THR A 101 17.98 -0.74 -3.71
N SER A 102 19.03 -0.79 -4.52
CA SER A 102 18.93 -0.76 -5.99
C SER A 102 18.76 -2.14 -6.61
N SER A 103 19.04 -3.21 -5.85
CA SER A 103 18.97 -4.59 -6.32
C SER A 103 18.63 -5.57 -5.20
N ALA A 104 18.19 -6.77 -5.58
CA ALA A 104 17.94 -7.85 -4.64
C ALA A 104 19.21 -8.29 -3.89
N GLY A 105 20.38 -8.26 -4.54
CA GLY A 105 21.66 -8.60 -3.90
C GLY A 105 22.02 -7.62 -2.79
N GLU A 106 21.99 -6.31 -3.10
CA GLU A 106 22.24 -5.25 -2.11
C GLU A 106 21.26 -5.32 -0.93
N TYR A 107 20.00 -5.66 -1.21
CA TYR A 107 18.98 -5.87 -0.19
C TYR A 107 19.31 -7.03 0.74
N GLU A 108 19.68 -8.19 0.20
CA GLU A 108 20.03 -9.36 1.02
C GLU A 108 21.25 -9.08 1.91
N ASP A 109 22.28 -8.41 1.39
CA ASP A 109 23.48 -8.03 2.15
C ASP A 109 23.14 -7.07 3.31
N LYS A 110 22.39 -6.00 3.03
CA LYS A 110 21.97 -5.03 4.05
C LYS A 110 21.01 -5.65 5.05
N LYS A 111 20.11 -6.55 4.60
CA LYS A 111 19.17 -7.27 5.46
C LYS A 111 19.93 -8.18 6.42
N ALA A 112 20.89 -8.96 5.92
CA ALA A 112 21.71 -9.83 6.77
C ALA A 112 22.45 -9.04 7.86
N LYS A 113 23.07 -7.93 7.49
CA LYS A 113 23.74 -7.03 8.45
C LYS A 113 22.78 -6.46 9.48
N MET A 114 21.64 -5.89 9.04
CA MET A 114 20.62 -5.35 9.93
C MET A 114 20.12 -6.39 10.93
N LEU A 115 19.83 -7.60 10.47
CA LEU A 115 19.30 -8.67 11.30
C LEU A 115 20.35 -9.16 12.31
N SER A 116 21.62 -9.27 11.90
CA SER A 116 22.72 -9.56 12.82
C SER A 116 22.87 -8.50 13.91
N ASP A 117 22.77 -7.21 13.55
CA ASP A 117 22.84 -6.11 14.52
C ASP A 117 21.65 -6.12 15.49
N TRP A 118 20.45 -6.51 15.02
CA TRP A 118 19.26 -6.62 15.86
C TRP A 118 19.28 -7.86 16.75
N ASP A 119 19.88 -8.97 16.30
CA ASP A 119 20.00 -10.19 17.08
C ASP A 119 21.09 -10.07 18.16
N GLY A 120 22.08 -9.20 17.97
CA GLY A 120 23.09 -8.84 18.97
C GLY A 120 22.62 -7.83 20.03
N ASP A 121 21.37 -7.35 19.97
CA ASP A 121 20.80 -6.37 20.90
C ASP A 121 19.39 -6.81 21.32
N ASP A 122 19.21 -7.17 22.59
CA ASP A 122 17.92 -7.66 23.09
C ASP A 122 16.82 -6.58 23.12
N ARG A 123 17.19 -5.29 23.12
CA ARG A 123 16.25 -4.18 23.27
C ARG A 123 15.19 -4.14 22.16
N PRO A 124 15.53 -4.29 20.86
CA PRO A 124 14.55 -4.40 19.78
C PRO A 124 13.97 -5.80 19.57
N SER A 125 14.25 -6.82 20.40
CA SER A 125 13.87 -8.23 20.11
C SER A 125 12.39 -8.43 19.76
N ALA A 126 11.46 -7.83 20.50
CA ALA A 126 10.04 -7.89 20.21
C ALA A 126 9.67 -7.21 18.88
N PHE A 127 10.31 -6.08 18.58
CA PHE A 127 10.16 -5.39 17.30
C PHE A 127 10.73 -6.23 16.15
N SER A 128 11.92 -6.81 16.31
CA SER A 128 12.60 -7.66 15.32
C SER A 128 11.71 -8.85 14.95
N LYS A 129 11.15 -9.56 15.94
CA LYS A 129 10.19 -10.66 15.72
C LYS A 129 8.96 -10.22 14.93
N TYR A 130 8.38 -9.07 15.29
CA TYR A 130 7.27 -8.48 14.55
C TYR A 130 7.66 -8.15 13.10
N PHE A 131 8.79 -7.49 12.90
CA PHE A 131 9.22 -6.99 11.60
C PHE A 131 9.52 -8.13 10.63
N ARG A 132 10.23 -9.17 11.09
CA ARG A 132 10.48 -10.40 10.32
C ARG A 132 9.17 -11.02 9.85
N LYS A 133 8.28 -11.33 10.79
CA LYS A 133 6.99 -11.96 10.50
C LYS A 133 6.13 -11.14 9.54
N GLN A 134 6.06 -9.82 9.72
CA GLN A 134 5.13 -8.99 8.97
C GLN A 134 5.68 -8.51 7.63
N TRP A 135 6.97 -8.17 7.55
CA TRP A 135 7.53 -7.42 6.42
C TRP A 135 8.65 -8.14 5.67
N LEU A 136 9.14 -9.28 6.19
CA LEU A 136 10.14 -10.10 5.51
C LEU A 136 9.57 -11.45 5.09
N ASP A 137 8.84 -12.12 5.98
CA ASP A 137 8.39 -13.50 5.81
C ASP A 137 6.93 -13.61 5.33
N SER A 138 6.24 -12.47 5.19
CA SER A 138 4.85 -12.43 4.72
C SER A 138 4.74 -12.09 3.23
N ARG A 139 3.54 -12.26 2.66
CA ARG A 139 3.24 -11.82 1.29
C ARG A 139 3.37 -10.31 1.06
N PHE A 140 3.50 -9.52 2.13
CA PHE A 140 3.68 -8.07 2.10
C PHE A 140 5.15 -7.63 2.08
N HIS A 141 6.07 -8.56 1.79
CA HIS A 141 7.51 -8.27 1.83
C HIS A 141 8.01 -7.34 0.71
N ARG A 142 7.23 -7.13 -0.37
CA ARG A 142 7.63 -6.40 -1.57
C ARG A 142 7.43 -4.89 -1.45
N TRP A 143 8.16 -4.25 -0.54
CA TRP A 143 8.11 -2.80 -0.32
C TRP A 143 9.38 -2.08 -0.77
N GLN A 144 10.37 -2.78 -1.31
CA GLN A 144 11.64 -2.23 -1.76
C GLN A 144 11.51 -1.59 -3.15
N VAL A 145 12.29 -0.52 -3.39
CA VAL A 145 12.24 0.26 -4.65
C VAL A 145 12.55 -0.60 -5.87
N PHE A 146 13.51 -1.53 -5.77
CA PHE A 146 13.93 -2.37 -6.89
C PHE A 146 12.84 -3.33 -7.41
N HIS A 147 11.73 -3.53 -6.69
CA HIS A 147 10.57 -4.27 -7.22
C HIS A 147 9.74 -3.46 -8.22
N THR A 148 9.90 -2.13 -8.22
CA THR A 148 9.19 -1.20 -9.10
C THR A 148 10.11 -0.81 -10.24
N ARG A 149 9.60 -0.84 -11.48
CA ARG A 149 10.34 -0.34 -12.64
C ARG A 149 10.63 1.16 -12.50
N SER A 150 11.76 1.61 -13.03
CA SER A 150 12.08 3.05 -13.08
C SER A 150 10.96 3.83 -13.78
N GLY A 151 10.60 4.99 -13.21
CA GLY A 151 9.50 5.83 -13.68
C GLY A 151 8.11 5.46 -13.15
N PHE A 152 7.98 4.37 -12.38
CA PHE A 152 6.73 4.00 -11.72
C PHE A 152 6.74 4.41 -10.25
N ALA A 153 5.54 4.67 -9.70
CA ALA A 153 5.41 5.07 -8.30
C ALA A 153 5.83 3.95 -7.36
N THR A 154 6.71 4.26 -6.40
CA THR A 154 7.17 3.38 -5.32
C THR A 154 6.34 3.54 -4.04
N THR A 155 5.47 4.55 -4.00
CA THR A 155 4.51 4.82 -2.94
C THR A 155 3.15 5.20 -3.52
N ASN A 156 2.08 4.94 -2.78
CA ASN A 156 0.70 5.35 -3.12
C ASN A 156 0.41 6.75 -2.52
N ASN A 157 1.44 7.53 -2.18
CA ASN A 157 1.31 8.80 -1.45
C ASN A 157 0.28 9.76 -2.09
N PRO A 158 0.13 9.87 -3.43
CA PRO A 158 -0.95 10.66 -4.02
C PRO A 158 -2.36 10.16 -3.65
N VAL A 159 -2.58 8.84 -3.67
CA VAL A 159 -3.87 8.22 -3.28
C VAL A 159 -4.12 8.44 -1.79
N GLU A 160 -3.08 8.34 -0.96
CA GLU A 160 -3.20 8.58 0.49
C GLU A 160 -3.45 10.05 0.83
N GLN A 161 -2.77 10.98 0.17
CA GLN A 161 -3.01 12.41 0.30
C GLN A 161 -4.43 12.77 -0.11
N TYR A 162 -4.90 12.23 -1.23
CA TYR A 162 -6.28 12.39 -1.69
C TYR A 162 -7.28 11.84 -0.65
N ASN A 163 -7.05 10.62 -0.16
CA ASN A 163 -7.88 10.02 0.89
C ASN A 163 -7.83 10.82 2.20
N ARG A 164 -6.70 11.44 2.54
CA ARG A 164 -6.55 12.29 3.73
C ARG A 164 -7.33 13.58 3.59
N ALA A 165 -7.26 14.25 2.45
CA ALA A 165 -8.04 15.46 2.17
C ALA A 165 -9.55 15.17 2.25
N LEU A 166 -10.01 14.10 1.59
CA LEU A 166 -11.41 13.66 1.69
C LEU A 166 -11.85 13.43 3.14
N LYS A 167 -11.02 12.71 3.92
CA LYS A 167 -11.34 12.41 5.32
C LYS A 167 -11.37 13.67 6.19
N ARG A 168 -10.44 14.61 5.97
CA ARG A 168 -10.31 15.83 6.75
C ARG A 168 -11.43 16.82 6.43
N ASP A 169 -11.67 17.08 5.15
CA ASP A 169 -12.46 18.23 4.72
C ASP A 169 -13.93 17.90 4.46
N TYR A 170 -14.23 16.64 4.09
CA TYR A 170 -15.57 16.26 3.63
C TYR A 170 -16.26 15.28 4.57
N THR A 171 -15.51 14.36 5.19
CA THR A 171 -16.11 13.42 6.15
C THR A 171 -15.83 13.79 7.60
N LEU A 172 -14.97 14.77 7.87
CA LEU A 172 -14.54 15.15 9.22
C LEU A 172 -14.14 13.93 10.08
N HIS A 173 -13.40 13.00 9.47
CA HIS A 173 -12.99 11.71 10.05
C HIS A 173 -14.14 10.82 10.57
N SER A 174 -15.39 11.12 10.21
CA SER A 174 -16.58 10.39 10.65
C SER A 174 -16.98 9.31 9.63
N ARG A 175 -17.48 8.17 10.15
CA ARG A 175 -18.03 7.10 9.31
C ARG A 175 -19.46 7.47 8.90
N LEU A 176 -19.64 7.78 7.62
CA LEU A 176 -20.94 8.16 7.08
C LEU A 176 -21.78 6.92 6.72
N LYS A 177 -23.11 7.07 6.75
CA LYS A 177 -24.05 6.06 6.24
C LYS A 177 -23.97 5.98 4.70
N MET A 178 -24.31 4.84 4.11
CA MET A 178 -24.37 4.68 2.65
C MET A 178 -25.26 5.77 2.03
N GLY A 179 -24.80 6.41 0.95
CA GLY A 179 -25.46 7.56 0.31
C GLY A 179 -24.77 8.89 0.61
N ALA A 180 -24.54 9.23 1.88
CA ALA A 180 -23.90 10.48 2.28
C ALA A 180 -22.45 10.67 1.72
N PRO A 181 -21.61 9.62 1.60
CA PRO A 181 -20.34 9.72 0.91
C PRO A 181 -20.44 10.19 -0.54
N ILE A 182 -21.53 9.88 -1.25
CA ILE A 182 -21.71 10.28 -2.65
C ILE A 182 -21.89 11.80 -2.72
N GLU A 183 -22.72 12.36 -1.85
CA GLU A 183 -22.93 13.81 -1.74
C GLU A 183 -21.61 14.53 -1.42
N GLN A 184 -20.81 13.97 -0.50
CA GLN A 184 -19.50 14.52 -0.14
C GLN A 184 -18.50 14.47 -1.30
N LEU A 185 -18.47 13.36 -2.06
CA LEU A 185 -17.62 13.26 -3.26
C LEU A 185 -18.07 14.23 -4.35
N LEU A 186 -19.38 14.40 -4.57
CA LEU A 186 -19.90 15.40 -5.51
C LEU A 186 -19.54 16.81 -5.09
N GLN A 187 -19.60 17.11 -3.79
CA GLN A 187 -19.17 18.39 -3.26
C GLN A 187 -17.67 18.61 -3.47
N CYS A 188 -16.85 17.58 -3.25
CA CYS A 188 -15.42 17.61 -3.54
C CYS A 188 -15.16 17.93 -5.01
N CYS A 189 -15.77 17.20 -5.94
CA CYS A 189 -15.63 17.46 -7.37
C CYS A 189 -16.00 18.90 -7.75
N ARG A 190 -17.10 19.44 -7.18
CA ARG A 190 -17.52 20.83 -7.45
C ARG A 190 -16.49 21.85 -6.97
N ILE A 191 -16.01 21.70 -5.74
CA ILE A 191 -15.04 22.65 -5.16
C ILE A 191 -13.70 22.58 -5.89
N GLU A 192 -13.15 21.39 -6.09
CA GLU A 192 -11.84 21.20 -6.72
C GLU A 192 -11.83 21.64 -8.19
N SER A 193 -12.97 21.51 -8.89
CA SER A 193 -13.10 22.01 -10.28
C SER A 193 -13.00 23.53 -10.39
N LEU A 194 -13.27 24.28 -9.32
CA LEU A 194 -13.16 25.75 -9.31
C LEU A 194 -11.70 26.23 -9.14
N PHE A 195 -10.80 25.36 -8.71
CA PHE A 195 -9.38 25.67 -8.46
C PHE A 195 -8.43 25.15 -9.53
N CYS A 196 -8.94 24.50 -10.57
CA CYS A 196 -8.16 24.11 -11.75
C CYS A 196 -8.15 25.25 -12.78
N TYR A 197 -7.18 26.17 -12.65
CA TYR A 197 -6.76 27.13 -13.69
C TYR A 197 -5.28 26.98 -13.97
#